data_AF-A0A8S4R5R6-F1
#
_entry.id   AF-A0A8S4R5R6-F1
#
_cell.length_a   1.000
_cell.length_b   1.000
_cell.length_c   1.000
_cell.angle_alpha   90.00
_cell.angle_beta   90.00
_cell.angle_gamma   90.00
#
_symmetry.space_group_name_H-M   'P 1'
#
loop_
_entity.id
_entity.type
_entity.pdbx_description
1 polymer ?
#
loop_
_entity_poly.entity_id
_entity_poly.type
_entity_poly.pdbx_seq_one_letter_code
_entity_poly.pdbx_strand_id
1 'polypeptide(L)'
;MLVVIVFQHRNDQIRSDQIRSTQRASERSILKITKIHKVRSDRIRQKTKVTDALKQALKLKWQWAGHISRYADHTLTIQTTRWKAPDGKRDVGRPSKRWADDIKRAAGNDWMVQGKERKTWKRLGEAFTREGAHIS
;
A
#
# COMPACT_ATOMS: atom_id res chain seq x y z
N MET A 1 24.39 -3.66 4.43
CA MET A 1 23.19 -3.78 3.56
C MET A 1 22.03 -4.53 4.23
N LEU A 2 22.27 -5.64 4.94
CA LEU A 2 21.23 -6.42 5.64
C LEU A 2 20.46 -5.67 6.75
N VAL A 3 21.14 -4.86 7.58
CA VAL A 3 20.50 -4.15 8.72
C VAL A 3 19.43 -3.15 8.27
N VAL A 4 19.65 -2.44 7.16
CA VAL A 4 18.69 -1.45 6.61
C VAL A 4 17.45 -2.14 6.05
N ILE A 5 17.63 -3.29 5.40
CA ILE A 5 16.53 -4.09 4.83
C ILE A 5 15.62 -4.62 5.95
N VAL A 6 16.19 -5.17 7.02
CA VAL A 6 15.44 -5.70 8.17
C VAL A 6 14.68 -4.60 8.92
N PHE A 7 15.32 -3.45 9.16
CA PHE A 7 14.66 -2.31 9.81
C PHE A 7 13.47 -1.78 9.01
N GLN A 8 13.61 -1.70 7.68
CA GLN A 8 12.56 -1.22 6.81
C GLN A 8 11.39 -2.20 6.72
N HIS A 9 11.66 -3.50 6.61
CA HIS A 9 10.62 -4.54 6.62
C HIS A 9 9.80 -4.48 7.91
N ARG A 10 10.47 -4.30 9.06
CA ARG A 10 9.82 -4.13 10.36
C ARG A 10 8.89 -2.90 10.39
N ASN A 11 9.32 -1.77 9.84
CA ASN A 11 8.49 -0.56 9.78
C ASN A 11 7.26 -0.72 8.87
N ASP A 12 7.38 -1.44 7.77
CA ASP A 12 6.26 -1.69 6.86
C ASP A 12 5.23 -2.64 7.53
N GLN A 13 5.69 -3.65 8.26
CA GLN A 13 4.84 -4.51 9.09
C GLN A 13 4.09 -3.72 10.17
N ILE A 14 4.79 -2.86 10.94
CA ILE A 14 4.16 -2.02 11.98
C ILE A 14 3.01 -1.18 11.42
N ARG A 15 3.18 -0.57 10.23
CA ARG A 15 2.12 0.23 9.59
C ARG A 15 0.91 -0.62 9.21
N SER A 16 1.15 -1.82 8.67
CA SER A 16 0.07 -2.73 8.29
C SER A 16 -0.71 -3.26 9.51
N ASP A 17 0.00 -3.52 10.62
CA ASP A 17 -0.60 -3.91 11.90
C ASP A 17 -1.52 -2.82 12.45
N GLN A 18 -1.11 -1.55 12.37
CA GLN A 18 -1.92 -0.43 12.80
C GLN A 18 -3.22 -0.34 11.98
N ILE A 19 -3.15 -0.44 10.65
CA ILE A 19 -4.34 -0.45 9.77
C ILE A 19 -5.28 -1.59 10.17
N ARG A 20 -4.73 -2.79 10.38
CA ARG A 20 -5.48 -3.98 10.78
C ARG A 20 -6.15 -3.78 12.14
N SER A 21 -5.43 -3.29 13.14
CA SER A 21 -5.96 -3.02 14.48
C SER A 21 -7.11 -2.00 14.45
N THR A 22 -6.92 -0.90 13.73
CA THR A 22 -7.95 0.14 13.55
C THR A 22 -9.20 -0.43 12.88
N GLN A 23 -9.04 -1.21 11.80
CA GLN A 23 -10.17 -1.88 11.15
C GLN A 23 -10.93 -2.80 12.12
N ARG A 24 -10.24 -3.56 12.98
CA ARG A 24 -10.91 -4.42 13.99
C ARG A 24 -11.68 -3.62 15.01
N ALA A 25 -11.17 -2.47 15.44
CA ALA A 25 -11.88 -1.59 16.34
C ALA A 25 -13.16 -1.03 15.68
N SER A 26 -13.07 -0.58 14.41
CA SER A 26 -14.22 -0.07 13.66
C SER A 26 -15.28 -1.14 13.43
N GLU A 27 -14.90 -2.36 13.01
CA GLU A 27 -15.84 -3.47 12.81
C GLU A 27 -16.62 -3.83 14.09
N ARG A 28 -15.93 -3.77 15.25
CA ARG A 28 -16.56 -3.96 16.56
C ARG A 28 -17.54 -2.84 16.91
N SER A 29 -17.17 -1.60 16.60
CA SER A 29 -18.02 -0.42 16.83
C SER A 29 -19.33 -0.48 16.03
N ILE A 30 -19.26 -0.90 14.76
CA ILE A 30 -20.44 -1.04 13.89
C ILE A 30 -21.49 -1.98 14.51
N LEU A 31 -21.03 -3.08 15.10
CA LEU A 31 -21.90 -4.07 15.74
C LEU A 31 -22.19 -3.79 17.23
N LYS A 32 -21.68 -2.67 17.77
CA LYS A 32 -21.75 -2.33 19.20
C LYS A 32 -21.19 -3.43 20.13
N ILE A 33 -20.12 -4.11 19.72
CA ILE A 33 -19.49 -5.21 20.47
C ILE A 33 -18.20 -4.72 21.15
N THR A 34 -18.18 -4.73 22.48
CA THR A 34 -16.96 -4.48 23.26
C THR A 34 -16.00 -5.69 23.33
N LYS A 35 -14.81 -5.52 23.91
CA LYS A 35 -13.85 -6.62 24.12
C LYS A 35 -14.32 -7.64 25.16
N ILE A 36 -15.21 -7.24 26.09
CA ILE A 36 -15.73 -8.07 27.18
C ILE A 36 -16.53 -9.27 26.65
N HIS A 37 -17.26 -9.09 25.54
CA HIS A 37 -18.04 -10.18 24.95
C HIS A 37 -17.19 -11.33 24.37
N LYS A 38 -15.85 -11.19 24.34
CA LYS A 38 -14.89 -12.21 23.87
C LYS A 38 -15.25 -12.82 22.50
N VAL A 39 -15.99 -12.09 21.66
CA VAL A 39 -16.35 -12.53 20.32
C VAL A 39 -15.11 -12.51 19.43
N ARG A 40 -14.85 -13.64 18.78
CA ARG A 40 -13.75 -13.80 17.83
C ARG A 40 -13.91 -12.89 16.62
N SER A 41 -12.78 -12.43 16.09
CA SER A 41 -12.74 -11.51 14.95
C SER A 41 -13.28 -12.13 13.65
N ASP A 42 -13.08 -13.44 13.44
CA ASP A 42 -13.61 -14.16 12.28
C ASP A 42 -15.13 -14.08 12.17
N ARG A 43 -15.84 -14.33 13.28
CA ARG A 43 -17.30 -14.18 13.36
C ARG A 43 -17.77 -12.74 13.12
N ILE A 44 -17.02 -11.75 13.59
CA ILE A 44 -17.32 -10.33 13.34
C ILE A 44 -17.19 -10.01 11.85
N ARG A 45 -16.11 -10.46 11.20
CA ARG A 45 -15.91 -10.27 9.75
C ARG A 45 -16.98 -10.96 8.90
N GLN A 46 -17.40 -12.17 9.28
CA GLN A 46 -18.46 -12.89 8.56
C GLN A 46 -19.78 -12.11 8.57
N LYS A 47 -20.06 -11.41 9.68
CA LYS A 47 -21.25 -10.56 9.80
C LYS A 47 -21.12 -9.25 9.03
N THR A 48 -20.00 -8.53 9.16
CA THR A 48 -19.84 -7.22 8.53
C THR A 48 -19.56 -7.29 7.03
N LYS A 49 -18.92 -8.38 6.56
CA LYS A 49 -18.48 -8.58 5.16
C LYS A 49 -17.68 -7.39 4.60
N VAL A 50 -17.05 -6.61 5.47
CA VAL A 50 -16.28 -5.43 5.09
C VAL A 50 -15.01 -5.85 4.37
N THR A 51 -14.71 -5.16 3.27
CA THR A 51 -13.52 -5.43 2.49
C THR A 51 -12.27 -5.04 3.28
N ASP A 52 -11.19 -5.80 3.12
CA ASP A 52 -9.94 -5.54 3.82
C ASP A 52 -9.34 -4.17 3.45
N ALA A 53 -9.12 -3.32 4.46
CA ALA A 53 -8.71 -1.94 4.27
C ALA A 53 -7.30 -1.84 3.68
N LEU A 54 -6.38 -2.71 4.10
CA LEU A 54 -5.03 -2.75 3.56
C LEU A 54 -5.04 -3.12 2.08
N LYS A 55 -5.81 -4.14 1.71
CA LYS A 55 -6.00 -4.55 0.31
C LYS A 55 -6.57 -3.41 -0.53
N GLN A 56 -7.55 -2.68 -0.02
CA GLN A 56 -8.11 -1.51 -0.72
C GLN A 56 -7.09 -0.39 -0.86
N ALA A 57 -6.34 -0.07 0.19
CA ALA A 57 -5.30 0.95 0.15
C ALA A 57 -4.21 0.62 -0.89
N LEU A 58 -3.75 -0.64 -0.95
CA LEU A 58 -2.79 -1.09 -1.96
C LEU A 58 -3.36 -1.01 -3.38
N LYS A 59 -4.63 -1.38 -3.56
CA LYS A 59 -5.32 -1.27 -4.86
C LYS A 59 -5.40 0.18 -5.33
N LEU A 60 -5.82 1.08 -4.44
CA LEU A 60 -5.89 2.52 -4.72
C LEU A 60 -4.51 3.10 -5.04
N LYS A 61 -3.48 2.70 -4.28
CA LYS A 61 -2.09 3.09 -4.55
C LYS A 61 -1.66 2.70 -5.97
N TRP A 62 -1.99 1.46 -6.39
CA TRP A 62 -1.68 0.99 -7.73
C TRP A 62 -2.46 1.70 -8.84
N GLN A 63 -3.75 1.94 -8.60
CA GLN A 63 -4.61 2.69 -9.54
C GLN A 63 -4.13 4.13 -9.71
N TRP A 64 -3.71 4.78 -8.63
CA TRP A 64 -3.15 6.12 -8.64
C TRP A 64 -1.86 6.19 -9.46
N ALA A 65 -0.96 5.22 -9.29
CA ALA A 65 0.25 5.13 -10.09
C ALA A 65 -0.06 4.96 -11.59
N GLY A 66 -1.03 4.11 -11.95
CA GLY A 66 -1.50 4.00 -13.33
C GLY A 66 -2.21 5.26 -13.84
N HIS A 67 -2.83 6.05 -12.98
CA HIS A 67 -3.40 7.34 -13.35
C HIS A 67 -2.28 8.33 -13.71
N ILE A 68 -1.26 8.44 -12.86
CA ILE A 68 -0.08 9.31 -13.08
C ILE A 68 0.65 8.99 -14.39
N SER A 69 0.82 7.71 -14.73
CA SER A 69 1.50 7.28 -15.95
C SER A 69 0.77 7.67 -17.24
N ARG A 70 -0.57 7.76 -17.19
CA ARG A 70 -1.42 8.08 -18.35
C ARG A 70 -1.73 9.56 -18.48
N TYR A 71 -1.51 10.34 -17.43
CA TYR A 71 -1.84 11.75 -17.41
C TYR A 71 -0.85 12.54 -18.27
N ALA A 72 -1.33 13.33 -19.22
CA ALA A 72 -0.49 14.10 -20.13
C ALA A 72 -0.10 15.48 -19.57
N ASP A 73 -0.97 16.07 -18.74
CA ASP A 73 -0.78 17.46 -18.29
C ASP A 73 0.38 17.61 -17.29
N HIS A 74 0.91 18.83 -17.26
CA HIS A 74 2.06 19.24 -16.49
C HIS A 74 1.68 19.79 -15.10
N THR A 75 0.58 19.31 -14.51
CA THR A 75 0.14 19.80 -13.19
C THR A 75 1.22 19.53 -12.13
N LEU A 76 1.36 20.46 -11.16
CA LEU A 76 2.41 20.38 -10.13
C LEU A 76 2.40 19.06 -9.36
N THR A 77 1.22 18.48 -9.14
CA THR A 77 1.05 17.17 -8.48
C THR A 77 1.75 16.06 -9.24
N ILE A 78 1.68 16.07 -10.58
CA ILE A 78 2.30 15.07 -11.44
C ILE A 78 3.79 15.33 -11.57
N GLN A 79 4.20 16.59 -11.74
CA GLN A 79 5.62 16.95 -11.79
C GLN A 79 6.34 16.53 -10.51
N THR A 80 5.75 16.81 -9.34
CA THR A 80 6.30 16.40 -8.04
C THR A 80 6.39 14.88 -7.92
N THR A 81 5.43 14.15 -8.49
CA THR A 81 5.43 12.68 -8.43
C THR A 81 6.38 12.03 -9.45
N ARG A 82 6.53 12.62 -10.64
CA ARG A 82 7.50 12.21 -11.66
C ARG A 82 8.93 12.56 -11.29
N TRP A 83 9.10 13.54 -10.39
CA TRP A 83 10.41 13.99 -9.97
C TRP A 83 11.24 12.82 -9.44
N LYS A 84 12.19 12.40 -10.27
CA LYS A 84 13.19 11.40 -9.92
C LYS A 84 14.17 12.11 -9.01
N ALA A 85 13.95 11.95 -7.72
CA ALA A 85 14.81 12.58 -6.75
C ALA A 85 16.26 12.10 -6.88
N PRO A 86 17.22 12.89 -6.40
CA PRO A 86 18.64 12.55 -6.46
C PRO A 86 18.90 11.16 -5.89
N ASP A 87 19.69 10.39 -6.63
CA ASP A 87 20.21 9.11 -6.15
C ASP A 87 21.19 9.39 -5.00
N GLY A 88 20.96 8.75 -3.85
CA GLY A 88 21.73 9.03 -2.64
C GLY A 88 21.11 8.47 -1.36
N LYS A 89 21.88 8.51 -0.27
CA LYS A 89 21.43 8.10 1.07
C LYS A 89 20.53 9.19 1.67
N ARG A 90 19.41 8.79 2.27
CA ARG A 90 18.54 9.72 3.01
C ARG A 90 19.10 9.97 4.41
N ASP A 91 18.79 11.16 4.93
CA ASP A 91 19.12 11.52 6.31
C ASP A 91 18.49 10.54 7.31
N VAL A 92 19.18 10.38 8.44
CA VAL A 92 18.74 9.55 9.56
C VAL A 92 17.35 10.02 10.03
N GLY A 93 16.43 9.08 10.25
CA GLY A 93 15.07 9.36 10.69
C GLY A 93 14.02 9.45 9.58
N ARG A 94 14.40 9.77 8.33
CA ARG A 94 13.47 9.69 7.19
C ARG A 94 13.34 8.24 6.71
N PRO A 95 12.13 7.75 6.38
CA PRO A 95 11.95 6.41 5.80
C PRO A 95 12.82 6.21 4.56
N SER A 96 13.50 5.07 4.49
CA SER A 96 14.42 4.78 3.38
C SER A 96 13.67 4.61 2.06
N LYS A 97 12.53 3.89 2.09
CA LYS A 97 11.65 3.68 0.94
C LYS A 97 10.77 4.89 0.67
N ARG A 98 10.69 5.26 -0.60
CA ARG A 98 9.74 6.23 -1.16
C ARG A 98 8.48 5.50 -1.60
N TRP A 99 7.39 6.25 -1.75
CA TRP A 99 6.13 5.74 -2.29
C TRP A 99 6.30 5.00 -3.63
N ALA A 100 7.11 5.55 -4.54
CA ALA A 100 7.37 4.98 -5.86
C ALA A 100 8.21 3.70 -5.82
N ASP A 101 8.97 3.45 -4.75
CA ASP A 101 9.87 2.28 -4.67
C ASP A 101 9.07 0.97 -4.57
N ASP A 102 7.88 1.00 -3.97
CA ASP A 102 6.98 -0.15 -3.96
C ASP A 102 6.43 -0.46 -5.35
N ILE A 103 6.19 0.57 -6.16
CA ILE A 103 5.71 0.42 -7.53
C ILE A 103 6.84 -0.07 -8.43
N LYS A 104 8.05 0.50 -8.28
CA LYS A 104 9.26 0.04 -8.97
C LYS A 104 9.60 -1.40 -8.63
N ARG A 105 9.42 -1.82 -7.38
CA ARG A 105 9.63 -3.22 -6.98
C ARG A 105 8.73 -4.18 -7.75
N ALA A 106 7.49 -3.78 -8.04
CA ALA A 106 6.50 -4.65 -8.68
C ALA A 106 6.44 -4.54 -10.22
N ALA A 107 6.68 -3.35 -10.80
CA ALA A 107 6.60 -3.09 -12.24
C ALA A 107 7.94 -2.71 -12.89
N GLY A 108 9.03 -2.60 -12.11
CA GLY A 108 10.34 -2.18 -12.60
C GLY A 108 10.51 -0.66 -12.70
N ASN A 109 11.69 -0.22 -13.15
CA ASN A 109 12.00 1.20 -13.28
C ASN A 109 11.12 1.92 -14.33
N ASP A 110 10.70 1.20 -15.37
CA ASP A 110 9.86 1.74 -16.46
C ASP A 110 8.35 1.63 -16.16
N TRP A 111 7.97 1.58 -14.89
CA TRP A 111 6.56 1.48 -14.47
C TRP A 111 5.68 2.62 -15.04
N MET A 112 6.26 3.80 -15.32
CA MET A 112 5.55 4.90 -15.97
C MET A 112 5.19 4.61 -17.44
N VAL A 113 5.99 3.80 -18.14
CA VAL A 113 5.69 3.33 -19.48
C VAL A 113 4.67 2.19 -19.39
N GLN A 114 4.91 1.21 -18.52
CA GLN A 114 4.00 0.07 -18.34
C GLN A 114 2.60 0.48 -17.88
N GLY A 115 2.50 1.52 -17.05
CA GLY A 115 1.22 2.04 -16.57
C GLY A 115 0.38 2.74 -17.64
N LYS A 116 0.92 3.01 -18.83
CA LYS A 116 0.11 3.48 -19.97
C LYS A 116 -0.81 2.37 -20.49
N GLU A 117 -0.31 1.14 -20.53
CA GLU A 117 -1.08 -0.01 -21.02
C GLU A 117 -2.01 -0.55 -19.93
N ARG A 118 -3.32 -0.32 -20.10
CA ARG A 118 -4.33 -0.58 -19.05
C ARG A 118 -4.43 -2.06 -18.69
N LYS A 119 -4.34 -2.97 -19.68
CA LYS A 119 -4.49 -4.41 -19.44
C LYS A 119 -3.33 -4.95 -18.62
N THR A 120 -2.11 -4.64 -19.03
CA THR A 120 -0.88 -5.02 -18.33
C THR A 120 -0.85 -4.43 -16.92
N TRP A 121 -1.20 -3.15 -16.77
CA TRP A 121 -1.23 -2.49 -15.47
C TRP A 121 -2.23 -3.14 -14.50
N LYS A 122 -3.42 -3.53 -14.97
CA LYS A 122 -4.42 -4.21 -14.15
C LYS A 122 -3.90 -5.57 -13.64
N ARG A 123 -3.28 -6.37 -14.53
CA ARG A 123 -2.72 -7.69 -14.18
C ARG A 123 -1.63 -7.57 -13.11
N LEU A 124 -0.70 -6.62 -13.27
CA LEU A 124 0.36 -6.38 -12.28
C LEU A 124 -0.21 -5.90 -10.94
N GLY A 125 -1.27 -5.09 -10.95
CA GLY A 125 -1.94 -4.63 -9.73
C GLY A 125 -2.58 -5.75 -8.92
N GLU A 126 -3.12 -6.77 -9.58
CA GLU A 126 -3.67 -7.96 -8.91
C GLU A 126 -2.58 -8.80 -8.24
N ALA A 127 -1.36 -8.84 -8.80
CA ALA A 127 -0.21 -9.47 -8.15
C ALA A 127 0.27 -8.63 -6.95
N PHE A 128 0.46 -7.32 -7.15
CA PHE A 128 0.91 -6.38 -6.12
C PHE A 128 0.00 -6.38 -4.88
N THR A 129 -1.32 -6.37 -5.08
CA THR A 129 -2.28 -6.39 -3.98
C THR A 129 -2.34 -7.71 -3.23
N ARG A 130 -2.05 -8.84 -3.89
CA ARG A 130 -1.94 -10.15 -3.25
C ARG A 130 -0.67 -10.25 -2.41
N GLU A 131 0.47 -9.89 -3.00
CA GLU A 131 1.77 -9.93 -2.32
C GLU A 131 1.82 -8.99 -1.11
N GLY A 132 1.38 -7.74 -1.27
CA GLY A 132 1.37 -6.77 -0.18
C GLY A 132 0.37 -7.09 0.94
N ALA A 133 -0.62 -7.95 0.70
CA ALA A 133 -1.52 -8.46 1.73
C ALA A 133 -0.95 -9.69 2.47
N HIS A 134 0.00 -10.42 1.87
CA HIS A 134 0.66 -11.59 2.46
C HIS A 134 1.88 -11.25 3.32
N ILE A 135 2.53 -10.11 3.06
CA ILE A 135 3.72 -9.65 3.78
C ILE A 135 3.38 -9.07 5.19
N SER A 136 2.08 -8.99 5.53
CA SER A 136 1.53 -8.36 6.74
C SER A 136 0.86 -9.32 7.72
#